data_AF-A0A5E5ASU2-F1
#
_entry.id   AF-A0A5E5ASU2-F1
#
_cell.length_a   1.000
_cell.length_b   1.000
_cell.length_c   1.000
_cell.angle_alpha   90.00
_cell.angle_beta   90.00
_cell.angle_gamma   90.00
#
_symmetry.space_group_name_H-M   'P 1'
#
loop_
_entity.id
_entity.type
_entity.pdbx_description
1 polymer ?
#
loop_
_entity_poly.entity_id
_entity_poly.type
_entity_poly.pdbx_seq_one_letter_code
_entity_poly.pdbx_strand_id
1 'polypeptide(L)' 'MYEIWVVENDGRRVLVRDDVVDSKHADALVKVANHGAELRGEGHRYEAVRVQNSND' A
#
# COMPACT_ATOMS: atom_id res chain seq x y z
N MET A 1 5.34 -12.12 -0.03
CA MET A 1 5.47 -10.89 0.78
C MET A 1 4.91 -9.74 -0.04
N TYR A 2 4.29 -8.80 0.63
CA TYR A 2 3.62 -7.64 0.08
C TYR A 2 4.12 -6.42 0.82
N GLU A 3 4.52 -5.42 0.04
CA GLU A 3 4.79 -4.09 0.55
C GLU A 3 3.55 -3.23 0.37
N ILE A 4 3.25 -2.41 1.37
CA ILE A 4 2.23 -1.38 1.28
C ILE A 4 2.95 -0.04 1.17
N TRP A 5 2.57 0.71 0.16
CA TRP A 5 3.11 2.01 -0.18
C TRP A 5 2.04 3.07 -0.08
N VAL A 6 2.38 4.25 0.44
CA VAL A 6 1.61 5.48 0.22
C VAL A 6 2.13 6.15 -1.04
N VAL A 7 1.23 6.52 -1.93
CA VAL A 7 1.49 7.32 -3.12
C VAL A 7 0.94 8.70 -2.84
N GLU A 8 1.84 9.64 -2.64
CA GLU A 8 1.54 11.06 -2.46
C GLU A 8 1.03 11.68 -3.77
N ASN A 9 0.44 12.86 -3.69
CA ASN A 9 -0.15 13.55 -4.85
C ASN A 9 0.90 13.98 -5.91
N ASP A 10 2.17 14.05 -5.53
CA ASP A 10 3.32 14.28 -6.42
C ASP A 10 3.85 13.00 -7.09
N GLY A 11 3.22 11.85 -6.81
CA GLY A 11 3.63 10.52 -7.28
C GLY A 11 4.75 9.88 -6.47
N ARG A 12 5.24 10.54 -5.42
CA ARG A 12 6.26 9.97 -4.53
C ARG A 12 5.68 8.79 -3.76
N ARG A 13 6.42 7.69 -3.75
CA ARG A 13 6.05 6.48 -3.03
C ARG A 13 6.82 6.40 -1.71
N VAL A 14 6.10 6.16 -0.61
CA VAL A 14 6.65 5.97 0.73
C VAL A 14 6.27 4.59 1.22
N LEU A 15 7.27 3.75 1.53
CA LEU A 15 7.04 2.43 2.10
C LEU A 15 6.51 2.59 3.52
N VAL A 16 5.34 2.00 3.81
CA VAL A 16 4.74 2.04 5.15
C VAL A 16 4.71 0.68 5.83
N ARG A 17 4.70 -0.41 5.07
CA ARG A 17 4.82 -1.78 5.56
C ARG A 17 5.47 -2.68 4.54
N ASP A 18 6.28 -3.62 4.99
CA ASP A 18 6.91 -4.67 4.17
C ASP A 18 6.62 -6.06 4.73
N ASP A 19 6.14 -6.18 5.96
CA ASP A 19 5.97 -7.43 6.71
C ASP A 19 4.73 -8.28 6.32
N VAL A 20 3.94 -7.85 5.33
CA VAL A 20 2.66 -8.50 5.02
C VAL A 20 2.88 -9.72 4.12
N VAL A 21 2.56 -10.91 4.62
CA VAL A 21 2.77 -12.17 3.85
C VAL A 21 1.55 -12.63 3.07
N ASP A 22 0.35 -12.26 3.52
CA ASP A 22 -0.92 -12.71 2.95
C ASP A 22 -1.55 -11.66 2.02
N SER A 23 -2.01 -12.11 0.86
CA SER A 23 -2.55 -11.22 -0.18
C SER A 23 -3.91 -10.63 0.18
N LYS A 24 -4.76 -11.38 0.88
CA LYS A 24 -6.08 -10.90 1.33
C LYS A 24 -5.91 -9.87 2.43
N HIS A 25 -4.95 -10.08 3.33
CA HIS A 25 -4.60 -9.14 4.37
C HIS A 25 -4.05 -7.83 3.78
N ALA A 26 -3.16 -7.91 2.78
CA ALA A 26 -2.66 -6.72 2.09
C ALA A 26 -3.79 -5.92 1.41
N ASP A 27 -4.70 -6.60 0.70
CA ASP A 27 -5.86 -5.96 0.05
C ASP A 27 -6.81 -5.31 1.07
N ALA A 28 -7.09 -5.98 2.18
CA ALA A 28 -7.94 -5.44 3.24
C ALA A 28 -7.34 -4.16 3.86
N LEU A 29 -6.03 -4.16 4.14
CA LEU A 29 -5.32 -2.99 4.66
C LEU A 29 -5.39 -1.80 3.70
N VAL A 30 -5.12 -2.03 2.42
CA VAL A 30 -5.18 -0.99 1.39
C VAL A 30 -6.60 -0.42 1.25
N LYS A 31 -7.63 -1.27 1.24
CA LYS A 31 -9.04 -0.82 1.16
C LYS A 31 -9.43 0.06 2.33
N VAL A 32 -9.11 -0.36 3.55
CA VAL A 32 -9.44 0.41 4.76
C VAL A 32 -8.67 1.73 4.80
N ALA A 33 -7.38 1.72 4.45
CA ALA A 33 -6.55 2.92 4.43
C ALA A 33 -7.04 3.94 3.39
N ASN A 34 -7.33 3.48 2.16
CA ASN A 34 -7.87 4.34 1.10
C ASN A 34 -9.24 4.90 1.44
N HIS A 35 -10.14 4.09 2.04
CA HIS A 35 -11.43 4.59 2.48
C HIS A 35 -11.26 5.66 3.57
N GLY A 36 -10.33 5.47 4.51
CA GLY A 36 -10.00 6.49 5.50
C GLY A 36 -9.45 7.78 4.89
N ALA A 37 -8.59 7.67 3.88
CA ALA A 37 -8.04 8.81 3.15
C ALA A 37 -9.13 9.59 2.41
N GLU A 38 -10.05 8.88 1.72
CA GLU A 38 -11.20 9.47 1.05
C GLU A 38 -12.11 10.24 2.02
N LEU A 39 -12.44 9.64 3.17
CA LEU A 39 -13.25 10.29 4.21
C LEU A 39 -12.61 11.56 4.78
N ARG A 40 -11.27 11.64 4.78
CA ARG A 40 -10.51 12.81 5.26
C ARG A 40 -10.18 13.82 4.16
N GLY A 41 -10.50 13.52 2.90
CA GLY A 41 -10.11 14.34 1.75
C GLY A 41 -8.59 14.38 1.53
N GLU A 42 -7.87 13.32 1.94
CA GLU A 42 -6.44 13.19 1.72
C GLU A 42 -6.17 12.90 0.23
N GLY A 43 -5.22 13.61 -0.37
CA GLY A 43 -4.85 13.45 -1.78
C GLY A 43 -3.91 12.27 -2.08
N HIS A 44 -3.57 11.48 -1.07
CA HIS A 44 -2.72 10.30 -1.23
C HIS A 44 -3.55 9.02 -1.38
N ARG A 45 -2.92 7.96 -1.88
CA ARG A 45 -3.53 6.62 -1.93
C ARG A 45 -2.56 5.54 -1.47
N TYR A 46 -3.08 4.42 -1.01
CA TYR A 46 -2.34 3.25 -0.59
C TYR A 46 -2.36 2.20 -1.70
N GLU A 47 -1.23 1.53 -1.91
CA GLU A 47 -1.05 0.47 -2.90
C GLU A 47 -0.32 -0.72 -2.28
N ALA A 48 -0.79 -1.95 -2.55
CA ALA A 48 -0.10 -3.17 -2.16
C ALA A 48 0.66 -3.74 -3.37
N VAL A 49 1.96 -3.96 -3.21
CA VAL A 49 2.83 -4.51 -4.25
C VAL A 49 3.36 -5.86 -3.80
N ARG A 50 3.18 -6.89 -4.63
CA ARG A 50 3.77 -8.20 -4.37
C ARG A 50 5.28 -8.11 -4.59
N VAL A 51 6.05 -8.38 -3.56
CA VAL A 51 7.50 -8.52 -3.67
C VAL A 51 7.77 -9.81 -4.45
N GLN A 52 8.28 -9.67 -5.66
CA GLN A 52 8.87 -10.78 -6.40
C GLN A 52 10.35 -10.80 -6.03
N ASN A 53 10.78 -11.79 -5.26
CA ASN A 53 12.21 -12.06 -5.13
C ASN A 53 12.69 -12.62 -6.47
N SER A 54 13.10 -11.74 -7.38
CA SER A 54 13.97 -12.12 -8.48
C SER A 54 15.38 -12.26 -7.91
N ASN A 55 15.68 -13.43 -7.33
CA ASN A 55 17.05 -13.90 -7.30
C ASN A 55 17.33 -14.47 -8.70
N ASP A 56 17.97 -13.66 -9.55
CA ASP A 56 18.83 -14.16 -10.63
C ASP A 56 20.21 -14.46 -10.03
#